data_AF-A0AAN8EYC3-F1
#
_entry.id   AF-A0AAN8EYC3-F1
#
_cell.length_a   1.000
_cell.length_b   1.000
_cell.length_c   1.000
_cell.angle_alpha   90.00
_cell.angle_beta   90.00
_cell.angle_gamma   90.00
#
_symmetry.space_group_name_H-M   'P 1'
#
loop_
_entity.id
_entity.type
_entity.pdbx_description
1 polymer ?
#
loop_
_entity_poly.entity_id
_entity_poly.type
_entity_poly.pdbx_seq_one_letter_code
_entity_poly.pdbx_strand_id
1 'polypeptide(L)'
;MSASGFVKGQITKAANALRAKTELVDRDFLNGAIHEVKVGEDPHLLQTKVYIQENAISIEHLMKTLNDKWKRAESYTDTIADDKERYAFLNEFSDHWETIGCDDLLMKGELLLSSLETTIATTNKNSSNEKEVESMKQHSPVVSSDHAVQLPKLELPDFGADMSAF
;
A
#
# COMPACT_ATOMS: atom_id res chain seq x y z
N MET A 1 -32.03 -23.15 14.74
CA MET A 1 -31.16 -21.97 14.62
C MET A 1 -32.06 -20.74 14.75
N SER A 2 -31.81 -19.85 15.71
CA SER A 2 -32.63 -18.64 15.91
C SER A 2 -32.31 -17.56 14.88
N ALA A 3 -33.23 -16.61 14.67
CA ALA A 3 -32.99 -15.48 13.77
C ALA A 3 -31.79 -14.63 14.21
N SER A 4 -31.68 -14.32 15.50
CA SER A 4 -30.48 -13.66 16.09
C SER A 4 -29.21 -14.46 15.82
N GLY A 5 -29.23 -15.78 16.04
CA GLY A 5 -28.08 -16.65 15.75
C GLY A 5 -27.66 -16.65 14.28
N PHE A 6 -28.63 -16.58 13.36
CA PHE A 6 -28.33 -16.44 11.93
C PHE A 6 -27.64 -15.10 11.61
N VAL A 7 -28.14 -13.99 12.16
CA VAL A 7 -27.55 -12.64 11.98
C VAL A 7 -26.11 -12.61 12.50
N LYS A 8 -25.87 -13.08 13.72
CA LYS A 8 -24.52 -13.22 14.28
C LYS A 8 -23.61 -14.07 13.40
N GLY A 9 -24.12 -15.19 12.90
CA GLY A 9 -23.38 -16.05 11.98
C GLY A 9 -22.95 -15.33 10.69
N GLN A 10 -23.79 -14.43 10.15
CA GLN A 10 -23.43 -13.62 8.99
C GLN A 10 -22.31 -12.61 9.31
N ILE A 11 -22.37 -11.96 10.48
CA ILE A 11 -21.32 -11.04 10.95
C ILE A 11 -20.00 -11.81 11.12
N THR A 12 -20.03 -12.93 11.86
CA THR A 12 -18.84 -13.78 12.06
C THR A 12 -18.24 -14.23 10.74
N LYS A 13 -19.07 -14.64 9.77
CA LYS A 13 -18.59 -15.06 8.45
C LYS A 13 -17.89 -13.92 7.72
N ALA A 14 -18.46 -12.72 7.73
CA ALA A 14 -17.86 -11.54 7.10
C ALA A 14 -16.55 -11.14 7.79
N ALA A 15 -16.52 -11.13 9.12
CA ALA A 15 -15.33 -10.83 9.92
C ALA A 15 -14.21 -11.85 9.63
N ASN A 16 -14.51 -13.14 9.58
CA ASN A 16 -13.51 -14.17 9.27
C ASN A 16 -12.94 -14.03 7.85
N ALA A 17 -13.77 -13.64 6.87
CA ALA A 17 -13.29 -13.39 5.51
C ALA A 17 -12.33 -12.19 5.45
N LEU A 18 -12.67 -11.08 6.13
CA LEU A 18 -11.79 -9.92 6.23
C LEU A 18 -10.50 -10.23 6.99
N ARG A 19 -10.58 -11.00 8.09
CA ARG A 19 -9.41 -11.45 8.86
C ARG A 19 -8.46 -12.28 8.01
N ALA A 20 -8.97 -13.30 7.32
CA ALA A 20 -8.15 -14.14 6.46
C ALA A 20 -7.47 -13.31 5.36
N LYS A 21 -8.18 -12.34 4.77
CA LYS A 21 -7.61 -11.49 3.72
C LYS A 21 -6.55 -10.53 4.26
N THR A 22 -6.81 -9.86 5.37
CA THR A 22 -5.85 -8.94 6.00
C THR A 22 -4.60 -9.67 6.46
N GLU A 23 -4.71 -10.85 7.07
CA GLU A 23 -3.55 -11.68 7.44
C GLU A 23 -2.74 -12.18 6.23
N LEU A 24 -3.40 -12.50 5.12
CA LEU A 24 -2.71 -12.88 3.89
C LEU A 24 -1.89 -11.70 3.35
N VAL A 25 -2.51 -10.54 3.21
CA VAL A 25 -1.86 -9.35 2.65
C VAL A 25 -0.72 -8.86 3.55
N ASP A 26 -0.95 -8.82 4.87
CA ASP A 26 0.04 -8.42 5.87
C ASP A 26 1.29 -9.32 5.80
N ARG A 27 1.09 -10.64 5.69
CA ARG A 27 2.17 -11.61 5.50
C ARG A 27 2.96 -11.36 4.21
N ASP A 28 2.28 -11.11 3.09
CA ASP A 28 2.93 -10.88 1.81
C ASP A 28 3.70 -9.55 1.79
N PHE A 29 3.21 -8.56 2.53
CA PHE A 29 3.89 -7.29 2.75
C PHE A 29 5.17 -7.48 3.56
N LEU A 30 5.12 -8.22 4.67
CA LEU A 30 6.26 -8.53 5.53
C LEU A 30 7.32 -9.42 4.85
N ASN A 31 6.89 -10.34 3.99
CA ASN A 31 7.78 -11.26 3.28
C ASN A 31 8.48 -10.62 2.07
N GLY A 32 8.30 -9.31 1.84
CA GLY A 32 8.98 -8.58 0.77
C GLY A 32 8.40 -8.80 -0.64
N ALA A 33 7.36 -9.64 -0.79
CA ALA A 33 6.69 -9.87 -2.08
C ALA A 33 6.11 -8.57 -2.68
N ILE A 34 5.85 -7.57 -1.84
CA ILE A 34 5.34 -6.25 -2.23
C ILE A 34 6.46 -5.17 -2.23
N HIS A 35 7.64 -5.43 -1.63
CA HIS A 35 8.71 -4.44 -1.43
C HIS A 35 9.89 -4.55 -2.41
N GLU A 36 10.11 -5.70 -3.05
CA GLU A 36 11.30 -5.91 -3.90
C GLU A 36 11.16 -5.37 -5.34
N VAL A 37 10.27 -4.42 -5.60
CA VAL A 37 10.18 -3.86 -6.94
C VAL A 37 11.25 -2.77 -7.14
N LYS A 38 12.45 -3.20 -7.54
CA LYS A 38 13.47 -2.28 -8.03
C LYS A 38 13.02 -1.71 -9.37
N VAL A 39 12.88 -0.39 -9.41
CA VAL A 39 12.56 0.37 -10.62
C VAL A 39 13.75 0.25 -11.58
N GLY A 40 13.47 -0.16 -12.83
CA GLY A 40 14.48 -0.23 -13.88
C GLY A 40 14.14 -1.20 -15.01
N GLU A 41 13.78 -2.45 -14.71
CA GLU A 41 13.69 -3.47 -15.77
C GLU A 41 12.89 -4.73 -15.38
N ASP A 42 12.11 -4.68 -14.29
CA ASP A 42 11.47 -5.89 -13.79
C ASP A 42 10.10 -6.15 -14.45
N PRO A 43 9.93 -7.20 -15.29
CA PRO A 43 8.62 -7.61 -15.80
C PRO A 43 7.61 -7.93 -14.68
N HIS A 44 8.07 -8.12 -13.45
CA HIS A 44 7.21 -8.31 -12.28
C HIS A 44 6.57 -7.03 -11.74
N LEU A 45 7.02 -5.83 -12.12
CA LEU A 45 6.45 -4.56 -11.63
C LEU A 45 4.96 -4.41 -11.96
N LEU A 46 4.54 -4.76 -13.18
CA LEU A 46 3.13 -4.69 -13.57
C LEU A 46 2.30 -5.74 -12.79
N GLN A 47 2.85 -6.94 -12.62
CA GLN A 47 2.19 -8.01 -11.85
C GLN A 47 2.02 -7.61 -10.39
N THR A 48 3.03 -7.00 -9.78
CA THR A 48 2.96 -6.49 -8.40
C THR A 48 1.96 -5.35 -8.27
N LYS A 49 1.89 -4.42 -9.23
CA LYS A 49 0.86 -3.36 -9.21
C LYS A 49 -0.56 -3.94 -9.27
N VAL A 50 -0.80 -4.89 -10.20
CA VAL A 50 -2.09 -5.57 -10.32
C VAL A 50 -2.41 -6.31 -9.02
N TYR A 51 -1.45 -7.03 -8.46
CA TYR A 51 -1.60 -7.73 -7.19
C TYR A 51 -2.00 -6.78 -6.05
N ILE A 52 -1.28 -5.67 -5.88
CA ILE A 52 -1.57 -4.67 -4.85
C ILE A 52 -2.97 -4.08 -5.04
N GLN A 53 -3.34 -3.74 -6.28
CA GLN A 53 -4.66 -3.19 -6.61
C GLN A 53 -5.80 -4.19 -6.32
N GLU A 54 -5.64 -5.45 -6.74
CA GLU A 54 -6.62 -6.51 -6.48
C GLU A 54 -6.82 -6.75 -4.97
N ASN A 55 -5.73 -6.73 -4.21
CA ASN A 55 -5.80 -6.87 -2.76
C ASN A 55 -6.46 -5.67 -2.08
N ALA A 56 -6.16 -4.44 -2.52
CA ALA A 56 -6.79 -3.22 -2.03
C ALA A 56 -8.32 -3.26 -2.23
N ILE A 57 -8.75 -3.53 -3.47
CA ILE A 57 -10.18 -3.67 -3.83
C ILE A 57 -10.84 -4.77 -3.00
N SER A 58 -10.16 -5.90 -2.83
CA SER A 58 -10.72 -7.02 -2.06
C SER A 58 -10.87 -6.70 -0.58
N ILE A 59 -9.92 -5.99 0.05
CA ILE A 59 -10.01 -5.56 1.45
C ILE A 59 -11.18 -4.57 1.60
N GLU A 60 -11.24 -3.56 0.74
CA GLU A 60 -12.32 -2.57 0.75
C GLU A 60 -13.71 -3.23 0.63
N HIS A 61 -13.85 -4.17 -0.31
CA HIS A 61 -15.09 -4.92 -0.50
C HIS A 61 -15.50 -5.73 0.75
N LEU A 62 -14.53 -6.37 1.41
CA LEU A 62 -14.78 -7.18 2.61
C LEU A 62 -15.15 -6.31 3.81
N MET A 63 -14.49 -5.16 3.99
CA MET A 63 -14.87 -4.17 5.01
C MET A 63 -16.29 -3.65 4.78
N LYS A 64 -16.61 -3.27 3.54
CA LYS A 64 -17.97 -2.87 3.18
C LYS A 64 -18.98 -3.98 3.47
N THR A 65 -18.64 -5.22 3.14
CA THR A 65 -19.51 -6.37 3.41
C THR A 65 -19.76 -6.55 4.91
N LEU A 66 -18.73 -6.41 5.76
CA LEU A 66 -18.87 -6.49 7.21
C LEU A 66 -19.80 -5.38 7.75
N ASN A 67 -19.59 -4.14 7.31
CA ASN A 67 -20.47 -3.01 7.65
C ASN A 67 -21.91 -3.22 7.19
N ASP A 68 -22.11 -3.79 6.00
CA ASP A 68 -23.45 -4.13 5.50
C ASP A 68 -24.12 -5.23 6.33
N LYS A 69 -23.35 -6.16 6.93
CA LYS A 69 -23.92 -7.14 7.87
C LYS A 69 -24.34 -6.49 9.18
N TRP A 70 -23.56 -5.54 9.68
CA TRP A 70 -23.94 -4.74 10.84
C TRP A 70 -25.24 -3.97 10.60
N LYS A 71 -25.33 -3.23 9.50
CA LYS A 71 -26.57 -2.49 9.13
C LYS A 71 -27.79 -3.38 9.00
N ARG A 72 -27.62 -4.62 8.53
CA ARG A 72 -28.71 -5.61 8.48
C ARG A 72 -29.11 -6.10 9.86
N ALA A 73 -28.16 -6.19 10.80
CA ALA A 73 -28.46 -6.50 12.19
C ALA A 73 -29.27 -5.38 12.84
N GLU A 74 -28.89 -4.12 12.65
CA GLU A 74 -29.67 -2.94 13.07
C GLU A 74 -31.08 -2.98 12.47
N SER A 75 -31.17 -3.17 11.15
CA SER A 75 -32.47 -3.27 10.45
C SER A 75 -33.33 -4.42 10.97
N TYR A 76 -32.73 -5.54 11.38
CA TYR A 76 -33.47 -6.64 12.02
C TYR A 76 -34.05 -6.20 13.36
N THR A 77 -33.29 -5.48 14.19
CA THR A 77 -33.80 -4.96 15.46
C THR A 77 -34.96 -3.98 15.26
N ASP A 78 -34.92 -3.15 14.22
CA ASP A 78 -36.00 -2.21 13.90
C ASP A 78 -37.34 -2.91 13.56
N THR A 79 -37.31 -4.17 13.14
CA THR A 79 -38.54 -4.95 12.89
C THR A 79 -39.22 -5.46 14.16
N ILE A 80 -38.57 -5.34 15.32
CA ILE A 80 -39.07 -5.85 16.60
C ILE A 80 -39.97 -4.80 17.24
N ALA A 81 -41.24 -5.14 17.46
CA ALA A 81 -42.25 -4.22 17.97
C ALA A 81 -42.05 -3.85 19.45
N ASP A 82 -41.57 -4.80 20.27
CA ASP A 82 -41.28 -4.55 21.68
C ASP A 82 -39.92 -3.87 21.84
N ASP A 83 -39.90 -2.68 22.43
CA ASP A 83 -38.68 -1.89 22.58
C ASP A 83 -37.67 -2.59 23.50
N LYS A 84 -38.11 -3.27 24.55
CA LYS A 84 -37.21 -3.95 25.49
C LYS A 84 -36.49 -5.11 24.80
N GLU A 85 -37.22 -5.90 24.01
CA GLU A 85 -36.64 -6.94 23.17
C GLU A 85 -35.72 -6.35 22.10
N ARG A 86 -36.12 -5.25 21.45
CA ARG A 86 -35.26 -4.54 20.48
C ARG A 86 -33.92 -4.16 21.08
N TYR A 87 -33.91 -3.52 22.26
CA TYR A 87 -32.68 -3.16 22.95
C TYR A 87 -31.86 -4.39 23.36
N ALA A 88 -32.51 -5.47 23.80
CA ALA A 88 -31.82 -6.70 24.15
C ALA A 88 -31.09 -7.31 22.95
N PHE A 89 -31.72 -7.35 21.77
CA PHE A 89 -31.09 -7.85 20.54
C PHE A 89 -30.00 -6.93 20.02
N LEU A 90 -30.18 -5.60 20.11
CA LEU A 90 -29.15 -4.65 19.71
C LEU A 90 -27.90 -4.82 20.57
N ASN A 91 -28.05 -4.87 21.90
CA ASN A 91 -26.95 -5.14 22.82
C ASN A 91 -26.31 -6.50 22.52
N GLU A 92 -27.13 -7.53 22.30
CA GLU A 92 -26.64 -8.86 21.96
C GLU A 92 -25.76 -8.87 20.69
N PHE A 93 -26.07 -8.04 19.69
CA PHE A 93 -25.25 -7.89 18.49
C PHE A 93 -24.02 -7.03 18.70
N SER A 94 -24.13 -5.93 19.45
CA SER A 94 -22.99 -5.10 19.84
C SER A 94 -21.96 -5.90 20.63
N ASP A 95 -22.39 -6.66 21.64
CA ASP A 95 -21.52 -7.54 22.43
C ASP A 95 -20.82 -8.56 21.51
N HIS A 96 -21.54 -9.10 20.51
CA HIS A 96 -20.97 -10.04 19.56
C HIS A 96 -19.95 -9.38 18.63
N TRP A 97 -20.22 -8.15 18.17
CA TRP A 97 -19.31 -7.35 17.35
C TRP A 97 -18.00 -7.04 18.08
N GLU A 98 -18.10 -6.63 19.34
CA GLU A 98 -16.96 -6.38 20.22
C GLU A 98 -16.18 -7.67 20.51
N THR A 99 -16.89 -8.76 20.86
CA THR A 99 -16.27 -10.05 21.19
C THR A 99 -15.40 -10.59 20.07
N ILE A 100 -15.80 -10.41 18.81
CA ILE A 100 -15.03 -10.88 17.66
C ILE A 100 -14.05 -9.83 17.12
N GLY A 101 -13.94 -8.67 17.80
CA GLY A 101 -12.98 -7.60 17.48
C GLY A 101 -13.22 -6.97 16.11
N CYS A 102 -14.47 -6.71 15.74
CA CYS A 102 -14.78 -6.15 14.42
C CYS A 102 -14.19 -4.76 14.21
N ASP A 103 -14.17 -3.89 15.23
CA ASP A 103 -13.61 -2.53 15.11
C ASP A 103 -12.10 -2.57 14.85
N ASP A 104 -11.37 -3.37 15.63
CA ASP A 104 -9.93 -3.59 15.42
C ASP A 104 -9.65 -4.16 14.03
N LEU A 105 -10.52 -5.05 13.54
CA LEU A 105 -10.39 -5.65 12.23
C LEU A 105 -10.64 -4.65 11.09
N LEU A 106 -11.63 -3.77 11.23
CA LEU A 106 -11.89 -2.69 10.29
C LEU A 106 -10.71 -1.71 10.26
N MET A 107 -10.22 -1.30 11.43
CA MET A 107 -9.05 -0.44 11.56
C MET A 107 -7.80 -1.07 10.91
N LYS A 108 -7.55 -2.37 11.14
CA LYS A 108 -6.46 -3.10 10.47
C LYS A 108 -6.63 -3.09 8.95
N GLY A 109 -7.86 -3.26 8.47
CA GLY A 109 -8.20 -3.17 7.05
C GLY A 109 -7.85 -1.80 6.46
N GLU A 110 -8.21 -0.71 7.12
CA GLU A 110 -7.92 0.67 6.70
C GLU A 110 -6.42 0.97 6.65
N LEU A 111 -5.67 0.52 7.66
CA LEU A 111 -4.21 0.69 7.71
C LEU A 111 -3.50 -0.05 6.57
N LEU A 112 -3.94 -1.28 6.27
CA LEU A 112 -3.41 -2.05 5.16
C LEU A 112 -3.77 -1.42 3.82
N LEU A 113 -5.01 -0.97 3.65
CA LEU A 113 -5.46 -0.30 2.43
C LEU A 113 -4.62 0.97 2.16
N SER A 114 -4.45 1.81 3.17
CA SER A 114 -3.61 3.02 3.10
C SER A 114 -2.17 2.69 2.70
N SER A 115 -1.63 1.59 3.22
CA SER A 115 -0.27 1.13 2.93
C SER A 115 -0.14 0.63 1.49
N LEU A 116 -1.13 -0.12 0.97
CA LEU A 116 -1.19 -0.58 -0.41
C LEU A 116 -1.31 0.60 -1.40
N GLU A 117 -2.19 1.56 -1.12
CA GLU A 117 -2.38 2.76 -1.94
C GLU A 117 -1.11 3.62 -1.98
N THR A 118 -0.46 3.80 -0.83
CA THR A 118 0.83 4.51 -0.75
C THR A 118 1.90 3.82 -1.59
N THR A 119 1.96 2.48 -1.54
CA THR A 119 2.89 1.69 -2.34
C THR A 119 2.64 1.86 -3.84
N ILE A 120 1.38 1.89 -4.28
CA ILE A 120 1.04 2.18 -5.69
C ILE A 120 1.51 3.59 -6.08
N ALA A 121 1.24 4.59 -5.24
CA ALA A 121 1.55 5.99 -5.53
C ALA A 121 3.06 6.25 -5.64
N THR A 122 3.86 5.69 -4.72
CA THR A 122 5.33 5.81 -4.76
C THR A 122 5.91 5.11 -5.98
N THR A 123 5.38 3.95 -6.34
CA THR A 123 5.79 3.20 -7.53
C THR A 123 5.48 3.96 -8.84
N ASN A 124 4.38 4.73 -8.88
CA ASN A 124 4.03 5.54 -10.06
C ASN A 124 4.91 6.79 -10.19
N LYS A 125 5.23 7.49 -9.09
CA LYS A 125 6.07 8.71 -9.13
C LYS A 125 7.50 8.43 -9.62
N ASN A 126 8.10 7.34 -9.18
CA ASN A 126 9.46 6.98 -9.57
C ASN A 126 9.57 6.63 -11.07
N SER A 127 8.49 6.12 -11.69
CA SER A 127 8.43 5.85 -13.13
C SER A 127 8.33 7.10 -14.02
N SER A 128 7.93 8.26 -13.47
CA SER A 128 7.86 9.53 -14.22
C SER A 128 9.18 10.29 -14.17
N ASN A 129 9.90 10.24 -13.05
CA ASN A 129 11.17 10.96 -12.90
C ASN A 129 12.30 10.37 -13.76
N GLU A 130 12.26 9.07 -14.10
CA GLU A 130 13.28 8.47 -14.99
C GLU A 130 13.12 8.86 -16.46
N LYS A 131 11.88 9.05 -16.94
CA LYS A 131 11.63 9.49 -18.32
C LYS A 131 12.16 10.90 -18.59
N GLU A 132 12.19 11.76 -17.57
CA GLU A 132 12.69 13.13 -17.70
C GLU A 132 14.23 13.16 -17.77
N VAL A 133 14.92 12.25 -17.06
CA VAL A 133 16.38 12.13 -17.10
C VAL A 133 16.88 11.45 -18.39
N GLU A 134 16.14 10.46 -18.93
CA GLU A 134 16.47 9.87 -20.24
C GLU A 134 16.18 10.81 -21.43
N SER A 135 15.10 11.60 -21.35
CA SER A 135 14.80 12.60 -22.40
C SER A 135 15.84 13.73 -22.46
N MET A 136 16.60 13.99 -21.39
CA MET A 136 17.72 14.94 -21.40
C MET A 136 19.03 14.32 -21.93
N LYS A 137 19.16 12.99 -22.02
CA LYS A 137 20.33 12.33 -22.62
C LYS A 137 20.21 12.06 -24.12
N GLN A 138 19.00 12.06 -24.68
CA GLN A 138 18.78 11.78 -26.12
C GLN A 138 18.84 13.02 -27.04
N HIS A 139 19.00 14.23 -26.50
CA HIS A 139 19.31 15.44 -27.28
C HIS A 139 20.78 15.85 -27.10
N SER A 140 21.72 14.98 -27.47
CA SER A 140 23.04 15.43 -27.92
C SER A 140 23.13 15.18 -29.42
N PRO A 141 23.12 16.21 -30.27
CA PRO A 141 23.35 16.02 -31.69
C PRO A 141 24.79 15.57 -31.91
N VAL A 142 24.92 14.49 -32.66
CA VAL A 142 26.15 13.99 -33.27
C VAL A 142 26.85 15.15 -33.99
N VAL A 143 28.07 15.48 -33.55
CA VAL A 143 29.09 16.05 -34.43
C VAL A 143 30.37 15.24 -34.22
N SER A 144 30.60 14.29 -35.12
CA SER A 144 31.96 13.85 -35.44
C SER A 144 32.75 15.05 -35.97
N SER A 145 33.84 15.40 -35.29
CA SER A 145 35.02 15.88 -35.98
C SER A 145 36.25 15.37 -35.23
N ASP A 146 36.96 14.43 -35.87
CA ASP A 146 38.39 14.25 -35.67
C ASP A 146 39.05 15.62 -35.73
N HIS A 147 39.65 16.08 -34.63
CA HIS A 147 40.80 16.99 -34.64
C HIS A 147 41.47 16.89 -33.26
N ALA A 148 42.70 16.36 -33.26
CA ALA A 148 43.57 16.33 -32.10
C ALA A 148 43.86 17.78 -31.65
N VAL A 149 43.32 18.17 -30.50
CA VAL A 149 43.70 19.42 -29.84
C VAL A 149 44.91 19.11 -28.97
N GLN A 150 46.08 19.57 -29.42
CA GLN A 150 47.28 19.66 -28.59
C GLN A 150 46.98 20.53 -27.37
N LEU A 151 47.09 19.93 -26.17
CA LEU A 151 47.14 20.68 -24.93
C LEU A 151 48.43 21.51 -24.89
N PRO A 152 48.37 22.84 -24.67
CA PRO A 152 49.58 23.61 -24.40
C PRO A 152 50.20 23.14 -23.09
N LYS A 153 51.50 22.85 -23.10
CA LYS A 153 52.29 22.57 -21.89
C LYS A 153 52.21 23.79 -20.96
N LEU A 154 51.62 23.59 -19.79
CA LEU A 154 51.78 24.50 -18.66
C LEU A 154 53.21 24.37 -18.15
N GLU A 155 54.04 25.36 -18.45
CA GLU A 155 55.31 25.56 -17.75
C GLU A 155 55.00 25.99 -16.32
N LEU A 156 55.40 25.16 -15.36
CA LEU A 156 55.35 25.49 -13.94
C LEU A 156 56.45 26.54 -13.66
N PRO A 157 56.17 27.60 -12.87
CA PRO A 157 57.21 28.53 -12.45
C PRO A 157 58.24 27.81 -11.57
N ASP A 158 59.50 27.99 -11.93
CA ASP A 158 60.68 27.57 -11.19
C ASP A 158 60.81 28.42 -9.91
N PHE A 159 60.38 27.86 -8.77
CA PHE A 159 60.61 28.48 -7.46
C PHE A 159 61.99 28.06 -6.94
N GLY A 160 63.03 28.63 -7.55
CA GLY A 160 64.34 28.74 -6.93
C GLY A 160 64.35 29.86 -5.90
N ALA A 161 64.23 29.53 -4.61
CA ALA A 161 64.70 30.37 -3.51
C ALA A 161 64.84 29.56 -2.22
N ASP A 162 66.04 29.01 -2.05
CA ASP A 162 66.87 29.03 -0.84
C ASP A 162 66.20 29.53 0.46
N MET A 163 66.06 28.63 1.44
CA MET A 163 65.97 28.98 2.86
C MET A 163 66.90 28.05 3.64
N SER A 164 68.19 28.24 3.40
CA SER A 164 69.21 27.92 4.39
C SER A 164 69.11 28.87 5.59
N ALA A 165 69.13 28.29 6.79
CA ALA A 165 69.39 28.91 8.10
C ALA A 165 68.38 29.95 8.63
N PHE A 166 67.62 29.59 9.67
CA PHE A 166 67.91 29.88 11.09
C PHE A 166 66.84 29.27 12.01
#